data_AF-A0A1D2QSQ2-F1
#
_entry.id   AF-A0A1D2QSQ2-F1
#
_cell.length_a   1.000
_cell.length_b   1.000
_cell.length_c   1.000
_cell.angle_alpha   90.00
_cell.angle_beta   90.00
_cell.angle_gamma   90.00
#
_symmetry.space_group_name_H-M   'P 1'
#
loop_
_entity.id
_entity.type
_entity.pdbx_description
1 polymer ?
#
loop_
_entity_poly.entity_id
_entity_poly.type
_entity_poly.pdbx_seq_one_letter_code
_entity_poly.pdbx_strand_id
1 'polypeptide(L)'
;MSVILLRRLCILFIILLSHTLIIQYFENMSFADSIWLSVTSITTVGYGDFSAASLEGRTATILLIYIVGIWLLAQLAGDFIEYRADKREKMIR
;
A
#
# COMPACT_ATOMS: atom_id res chain seq x y z
N MET A 1 0.65 21.47 -2.14
CA MET A 1 0.24 20.07 -1.93
C MET A 1 -0.73 19.75 -3.03
N SER A 2 -0.26 19.19 -4.14
CA SER A 2 -1.07 18.91 -5.32
C SER A 2 -2.19 17.95 -4.93
N VAL A 3 -3.46 18.28 -5.23
CA VAL A 3 -4.65 17.45 -4.94
C VAL A 3 -4.48 15.99 -5.38
N ILE A 4 -3.63 15.76 -6.38
CA ILE A 4 -3.21 14.45 -6.89
C ILE A 4 -2.50 13.61 -5.82
N LEU A 5 -1.56 14.17 -5.07
CA LEU A 5 -0.82 13.46 -4.01
C LEU A 5 -1.78 12.99 -2.91
N LEU A 6 -2.65 13.90 -2.46
CA LEU A 6 -3.67 13.56 -1.45
C LEU A 6 -4.60 12.45 -1.96
N ARG A 7 -5.05 12.54 -3.22
CA ARG A 7 -5.90 11.52 -3.85
C ARG A 7 -5.20 10.16 -3.88
N ARG A 8 -3.92 10.10 -4.28
CA ARG A 8 -3.14 8.86 -4.31
C ARG A 8 -2.97 8.26 -2.92
N LEU A 9 -2.70 9.08 -1.90
CA LEU A 9 -2.64 8.64 -0.50
C LEU A 9 -3.97 8.04 -0.02
N CYS A 10 -5.10 8.71 -0.31
CA CYS A 10 -6.42 8.19 0.05
C CYS A 10 -6.72 6.86 -0.65
N ILE A 11 -6.40 6.73 -1.93
CA ILE A 11 -6.59 5.47 -2.68
C ILE A 11 -5.73 4.36 -2.08
N LEU A 12 -4.46 4.63 -1.76
CA LEU A 12 -3.58 3.66 -1.12
C LEU A 12 -4.15 3.18 0.22
N PHE A 13 -4.65 4.11 1.04
CA PHE A 13 -5.27 3.79 2.32
C PHE A 13 -6.51 2.90 2.16
N ILE A 14 -7.37 3.21 1.17
CA ILE A 14 -8.56 2.40 0.86
C ILE A 14 -8.17 1.00 0.41
N ILE A 15 -7.13 0.86 -0.42
CA ILE A 15 -6.62 -0.44 -0.88
C ILE A 15 -6.11 -1.26 0.29
N LEU A 16 -5.30 -0.67 1.18
CA LEU A 16 -4.78 -1.35 2.36
C LEU A 16 -5.88 -1.79 3.31
N LEU A 17 -6.87 -0.93 3.55
CA LEU A 17 -8.01 -1.28 4.39
C LEU A 17 -8.85 -2.40 3.76
N SER A 18 -9.12 -2.32 2.46
CA SER A 18 -9.86 -3.35 1.72
C SER A 18 -9.14 -4.69 1.77
N HIS A 19 -7.83 -4.71 1.50
CA HIS A 19 -7.03 -5.93 1.55
C HIS A 19 -6.99 -6.52 2.96
N THR A 20 -6.80 -5.68 3.99
CA THR A 20 -6.83 -6.11 5.40
C THR A 20 -8.13 -6.82 5.74
N LEU A 21 -9.28 -6.21 5.40
CA LEU A 21 -10.59 -6.78 5.71
C LEU A 21 -10.86 -8.09 4.96
N ILE A 22 -10.42 -8.19 3.71
CA ILE A 22 -10.53 -9.42 2.91
C ILE A 22 -9.68 -10.53 3.54
N ILE A 23 -8.42 -10.26 3.88
CA ILE A 23 -7.55 -11.25 4.53
C ILE A 23 -8.12 -11.66 5.89
N GLN A 24 -8.57 -10.71 6.70
CA GLN A 24 -9.18 -11.01 7.99
C GLN A 24 -10.35 -11.99 7.84
N TYR A 25 -11.21 -11.77 6.84
CA TYR A 25 -12.38 -12.60 6.59
C TYR A 25 -12.03 -13.99 6.03
N PHE A 26 -11.19 -14.07 4.99
CA PHE A 26 -10.92 -15.34 4.29
C PHE A 26 -9.83 -16.19 4.97
N GLU A 27 -8.86 -15.58 5.65
CA GLU A 27 -7.77 -16.29 6.32
C GLU A 27 -8.04 -16.49 7.83
N ASN A 28 -9.17 -16.02 8.35
CA ASN A 28 -9.50 -16.01 9.79
C ASN A 28 -8.37 -15.44 10.67
N MET A 29 -7.64 -14.47 10.14
CA MET A 29 -6.54 -13.81 10.84
C MET A 29 -7.07 -12.71 11.76
N SER A 30 -6.30 -12.36 12.79
CA SER A 30 -6.62 -11.17 13.58
C SER A 30 -6.50 -9.91 12.70
N PHE A 31 -7.20 -8.84 13.06
CA PHE A 31 -7.08 -7.56 12.34
C PHE A 31 -5.65 -7.03 12.35
N ALA A 32 -4.93 -7.20 13.46
CA ALA A 32 -3.54 -6.78 13.60
C ALA A 32 -2.62 -7.54 12.64
N ASP A 33 -2.73 -8.87 12.59
CA ASP A 33 -1.91 -9.70 11.69
C ASP A 33 -2.28 -9.46 10.22
N SER A 34 -3.54 -9.17 9.94
CA SER A 34 -4.02 -8.85 8.58
C SER A 34 -3.47 -7.50 8.08
N ILE A 35 -3.42 -6.49 8.96
CA ILE A 35 -2.76 -5.21 8.67
C ILE A 35 -1.26 -5.42 8.48
N TRP A 36 -0.63 -6.22 9.36
CA TRP A 36 0.79 -6.52 9.30
C TRP A 36 1.16 -7.17 7.96
N LEU A 37 0.40 -8.19 7.54
CA LEU A 37 0.56 -8.82 6.23
C LEU A 37 0.39 -7.82 5.09
N SER A 38 -0.65 -6.98 5.14
CA SER A 38 -0.94 -5.98 4.10
C SER A 38 0.17 -4.95 3.95
N VAL A 39 0.67 -4.42 5.07
CA VAL A 39 1.73 -3.40 5.10
C VAL A 39 3.06 -4.00 4.66
N THR A 40 3.47 -5.13 5.23
CA THR A 40 4.75 -5.77 4.85
C THR A 40 4.78 -6.22 3.40
N SER A 41 3.64 -6.61 2.84
CA SER A 41 3.51 -6.97 1.42
C SER A 41 3.58 -5.75 0.50
N ILE A 42 2.85 -4.67 0.79
CA ILE A 42 2.85 -3.48 -0.09
C ILE A 42 4.20 -2.77 -0.09
N THR A 43 4.93 -2.79 1.03
CA THR A 43 6.27 -2.24 1.13
C THR A 43 7.35 -3.18 0.61
N THR A 44 6.96 -4.36 0.08
CA THR A 44 7.87 -5.39 -0.43
C THR A 44 8.88 -5.91 0.61
N VAL A 45 8.57 -5.79 1.90
CA VAL A 45 9.41 -6.30 2.99
C VAL A 45 9.24 -7.82 3.11
N GLY A 46 8.00 -8.29 3.18
CA GLY A 46 7.63 -9.70 3.10
C GLY A 46 8.41 -10.64 4.02
N TYR A 47 8.26 -10.52 5.34
CA TYR A 47 8.95 -11.37 6.32
C TYR A 47 8.63 -12.87 6.19
N GLY A 48 7.46 -13.22 5.62
CA GLY A 48 7.04 -14.60 5.40
C GLY A 48 6.51 -15.32 6.64
N ASP A 49 6.28 -14.59 7.72
CA ASP A 49 5.62 -15.04 8.96
C ASP A 49 4.12 -15.27 8.77
N PHE A 50 3.48 -14.44 7.94
CA PHE A 50 2.09 -14.60 7.52
C PHE A 50 1.97 -14.64 5.99
N SER A 51 0.97 -15.37 5.48
CA SER A 51 0.68 -15.43 4.05
C SER A 51 -0.78 -15.83 3.79
N ALA A 52 -1.33 -15.40 2.66
CA ALA A 52 -2.65 -15.84 2.23
C ALA A 52 -2.61 -17.28 1.70
N ALA A 53 -3.34 -18.19 2.34
CA ALA A 53 -3.42 -19.58 1.95
C ALA A 53 -4.63 -19.87 1.05
N SER A 54 -5.74 -19.16 1.26
CA SER A 54 -6.97 -19.31 0.48
C SER A 54 -6.81 -18.80 -0.95
N LEU A 55 -7.65 -19.30 -1.87
CA LEU A 55 -7.65 -18.85 -3.25
C LEU A 55 -8.05 -17.36 -3.33
N GLU A 56 -9.03 -16.98 -2.53
CA GLU A 56 -9.59 -15.64 -2.43
C GLU A 56 -8.58 -14.66 -1.85
N GLY A 57 -7.92 -15.02 -0.76
CA GLY A 57 -6.87 -14.22 -0.13
C GLY A 57 -5.67 -14.00 -1.05
N ARG A 58 -5.24 -15.06 -1.76
CA ARG A 58 -4.16 -14.96 -2.77
C ARG A 58 -4.55 -14.06 -3.93
N THR A 59 -5.76 -14.22 -4.45
CA THR A 59 -6.27 -13.39 -5.54
C THR A 59 -6.35 -11.92 -5.12
N ALA A 60 -6.83 -11.65 -3.91
CA ALA A 60 -6.87 -10.30 -3.35
C ALA A 60 -5.47 -9.71 -3.18
N THR A 61 -4.51 -10.50 -2.69
CA THR A 61 -3.10 -10.07 -2.56
C THR A 61 -2.51 -9.70 -3.90
N ILE A 62 -2.71 -10.54 -4.93
CA ILE A 62 -2.20 -10.29 -6.29
C ILE A 62 -2.80 -8.99 -6.86
N LEU A 63 -4.13 -8.85 -6.82
CA LEU A 63 -4.81 -7.71 -7.44
C LEU A 63 -4.59 -6.41 -6.67
N LEU A 64 -4.84 -6.43 -5.36
CA LEU A 64 -4.84 -5.21 -4.54
C LEU A 64 -3.43 -4.78 -4.17
N ILE A 65 -2.54 -5.71 -3.80
CA ILE A 65 -1.19 -5.37 -3.33
C ILE A 65 -0.20 -5.39 -4.48
N TYR A 66 -0.05 -6.51 -5.19
CA TYR A 66 1.05 -6.65 -6.15
C TYR A 66 0.86 -5.80 -7.40
N ILE A 67 -0.34 -5.79 -7.98
CA ILE A 67 -0.61 -5.02 -9.21
C ILE A 67 -0.85 -3.54 -8.88
N VAL A 68 -1.78 -3.26 -7.96
CA VAL A 68 -2.23 -1.87 -7.73
C VAL A 68 -1.44 -1.19 -6.62
N GLY A 69 -1.28 -1.84 -5.47
CA GLY A 69 -0.68 -1.26 -4.28
C GLY A 69 0.79 -0.86 -4.46
N ILE A 70 1.64 -1.79 -4.90
CA ILE A 70 3.07 -1.53 -5.15
C ILE A 70 3.25 -0.46 -6.22
N TRP A 71 2.47 -0.53 -7.31
CA TRP A 71 2.53 0.47 -8.39
C TRP A 71 2.16 1.88 -7.90
N LEU A 72 1.12 2.00 -7.08
CA LEU A 72 0.74 3.28 -6.47
C LEU A 72 1.78 3.77 -5.46
N LEU A 73 2.34 2.88 -4.64
CA LEU A 73 3.37 3.24 -3.67
C LEU A 73 4.63 3.79 -4.37
N ALA A 74 5.03 3.18 -5.49
CA ALA A 74 6.14 3.67 -6.31
C ALA A 74 5.87 5.07 -6.89
N GLN A 75 4.65 5.32 -7.39
CA GLN A 75 4.25 6.66 -7.86
C GLN A 75 4.27 7.69 -6.73
N LEU A 76 3.79 7.33 -5.54
CA LEU A 76 3.80 8.21 -4.36
C LEU A 76 5.23 8.57 -3.93
N ALA A 77 6.16 7.62 -3.99
CA ALA A 77 7.57 7.89 -3.72
C ALA A 77 8.15 8.91 -4.71
N GLY A 78 7.84 8.75 -6.01
CA GLY A 78 8.22 9.70 -7.06
C GLY A 78 7.69 11.11 -6.80
N ASP A 79 6.39 11.24 -6.57
CA ASP A 79 5.74 12.53 -6.27
C ASP A 79 6.35 13.21 -5.03
N PHE A 80 6.68 12.41 -4.01
CA PHE A 80 7.27 12.93 -2.78
C PHE A 80 8.67 13.50 -3.02
N ILE A 81 9.49 12.81 -3.82
CA ILE A 81 10.83 13.29 -4.20
C ILE A 81 10.72 14.59 -5.01
N GLU A 82 9.82 14.64 -5.98
CA GLU A 82 9.57 15.84 -6.80
C GLU A 82 9.10 17.02 -5.94
N TYR A 83 8.15 16.78 -5.03
CA TYR A 83 7.71 17.79 -4.06
C TYR A 83 8.85 18.36 -3.21
N ARG A 84 9.79 17.50 -2.79
CA ARG A 84 10.97 17.91 -2.01
C ARG A 84 11.95 18.72 -2.87
N ALA A 85 12.14 18.35 -4.13
CA ALA A 85 12.98 19.08 -5.08
C ALA A 85 12.42 20.50 -5.34
N ASP A 86 11.13 20.62 -5.64
CA ASP A 86 10.43 21.90 -5.85
C ASP A 86 10.53 22.83 -4.65
N LYS A 87 10.33 22.27 -3.44
CA LYS A 87 10.47 23.02 -2.18
C LYS A 87 11.88 23.55 -2.01
N ARG A 88 12.90 22.77 -2.38
CA ARG A 88 14.32 23.19 -2.27
C ARG A 88 14.65 24.29 -3.26
N GLU A 89 14.18 24.20 -4.50
CA GLU A 89 14.43 25.22 -5.52
C GLU A 89 13.84 26.58 -5.12
N LYS A 90 12.62 26.59 -4.59
CA LYS A 90 11.94 27.81 -4.09
C LYS A 90 12.57 28.46 -2.86
N MET A 91 13.47 27.76 -2.16
CA MET A 91 14.23 28.34 -1.03
C MET A 91 15.58 28.92 -1.48
N ILE A 92 16.07 28.52 -2.66
CA ILE A 92 17.36 28.96 -3.20
C ILE A 92 17.19 30.19 -4.11
N ARG A 93 16.05 30.30 -4.79
CA ARG A 93 15.61 31.53 -5.46
C ARG A 93 14.92 32.47 -4.49
#